data_AF-A0A7Y4YGY5-F1
#
_entry.id   AF-A0A7Y4YGY5-F1
#
_cell.length_a   1.000
_cell.length_b   1.000
_cell.length_c   1.000
_cell.angle_alpha   90.00
_cell.angle_beta   90.00
_cell.angle_gamma   90.00
#
_symmetry.space_group_name_H-M   'P 1'
#
loop_
_entity.id
_entity.type
_entity.pdbx_description
1 polymer ?
#
loop_
_entity_poly.entity_id
_entity_poly.type
_entity_poly.pdbx_seq_one_letter_code
_entity_poly.pdbx_strand_id
1 'polypeptide(L)'
;MNESTVDGPLKCEDCGKVCQGIQGIRGHRRACPGRNQVVRNQRREPQEPVVEPAQPLVHTPNQQIALGSRLSAEGVDVVLRIHEPVRALREQLRDSLPIRRLSDPIARAHNWPTYDDWFSLGRNVVCLELAVERIMQQAHVSRDDPWALHQLAITVRDQWVSWRREEAYRTWNQRSSQRHGEDDEARGNDLDEVLTDFGVPELEADWNRVIGGLRWLTAHTRATL
;
A
#
# COMPACT_ATOMS: atom_id res chain seq x y z
N MET A 1 50.98 25.04 12.52
CA MET A 1 50.64 24.45 11.21
C MET A 1 51.74 23.49 10.82
N ASN A 2 51.34 22.38 10.19
CA ASN A 2 52.15 21.29 9.62
C ASN A 2 52.25 20.05 10.52
N GLU A 3 51.14 19.30 10.59
CA GLU A 3 51.14 17.90 11.03
C GLU A 3 51.32 17.03 9.79
N SER A 4 52.55 16.53 9.64
CA SER A 4 52.98 15.59 8.61
C SER A 4 52.24 14.25 8.77
N THR A 5 51.46 13.92 7.75
CA THR A 5 50.79 12.62 7.53
C THR A 5 51.79 11.47 7.60
N VAL A 6 51.67 10.65 8.65
CA VAL A 6 52.37 9.36 8.76
C VAL A 6 51.62 8.34 7.88
N ASP A 7 51.89 8.32 6.58
CA ASP A 7 51.39 7.29 5.66
C ASP A 7 52.35 6.08 5.67
N GLY A 8 52.26 5.27 6.72
CA GLY A 8 52.90 3.96 6.76
C GLY A 8 52.22 2.95 5.82
N PRO A 9 52.93 1.90 5.38
CA PRO A 9 52.32 0.82 4.61
C PRO A 9 51.30 0.03 5.45
N LEU A 10 50.05 -0.04 4.99
CA LEU A 10 48.92 -0.71 5.65
C LEU A 10 48.60 -2.04 4.98
N LYS A 11 48.47 -3.11 5.76
CA LYS A 11 48.15 -4.46 5.26
C LYS A 11 46.64 -4.70 5.25
N CYS A 12 46.13 -5.23 4.13
CA CYS A 12 44.75 -5.68 4.00
C CYS A 12 44.53 -6.97 4.79
N GLU A 13 43.55 -6.98 5.68
CA GLU A 13 43.26 -8.15 6.53
C GLU A 13 42.63 -9.30 5.74
N ASP A 14 41.89 -8.99 4.66
CA ASP A 14 41.13 -9.98 3.90
C ASP A 14 42.02 -10.82 2.94
N CYS A 15 43.11 -10.24 2.43
CA CYS A 15 44.00 -10.93 1.49
C CYS A 15 45.50 -10.81 1.82
N GLY A 16 45.85 -10.10 2.89
CA GLY A 16 47.24 -9.90 3.32
C GLY A 16 48.06 -8.91 2.48
N LYS A 17 47.49 -8.24 1.47
CA LYS A 17 48.24 -7.32 0.60
C LYS A 17 48.59 -6.01 1.32
N VAL A 18 49.85 -5.57 1.24
CA VAL A 18 50.32 -4.30 1.81
C VAL A 18 50.15 -3.17 0.80
N CYS A 19 49.48 -2.09 1.20
CA CYS A 19 49.20 -0.89 0.41
C CYS A 19 49.88 0.32 1.05
N GLN A 20 50.38 1.28 0.27
CA GLN A 20 50.93 2.51 0.83
C GLN A 20 49.81 3.49 1.18
N GLY A 21 49.66 3.75 2.47
CA GLY A 21 48.73 4.74 2.99
C GLY A 21 47.24 4.40 2.94
N ILE A 22 46.44 5.29 3.53
CA ILE A 22 45.00 5.08 3.77
C ILE A 22 44.18 5.08 2.46
N GLN A 23 44.55 5.93 1.50
CA GLN A 23 43.84 5.98 0.22
C GLN A 23 44.07 4.69 -0.59
N GLY A 24 45.30 4.17 -0.58
CA GLY A 24 45.65 2.91 -1.24
C GLY A 24 44.85 1.72 -0.70
N ILE A 25 44.76 1.58 0.63
CA ILE A 25 44.01 0.46 1.23
C ILE A 25 42.50 0.57 1.02
N ARG A 26 41.92 1.79 1.01
CA ARG A 26 40.49 2.00 0.72
C ARG A 26 40.13 1.65 -0.72
N GLY A 27 40.96 2.05 -1.69
CA GLY A 27 40.80 1.66 -3.09
C GLY A 27 40.91 0.14 -3.25
N HIS A 28 41.94 -0.45 -2.64
CA HIS A 28 42.16 -1.89 -2.67
C HIS A 28 40.99 -2.69 -2.08
N ARG A 29 40.43 -2.29 -0.91
CA ARG A 29 39.30 -3.00 -0.27
C ARG A 29 38.05 -3.09 -1.16
N ARG A 30 37.82 -2.12 -2.05
CA ARG A 30 36.66 -2.15 -2.95
C ARG A 30 36.78 -3.25 -4.02
N ALA A 31 38.01 -3.49 -4.48
CA ALA A 31 38.32 -4.47 -5.52
C ALA A 31 39.00 -5.74 -4.95
N CYS A 32 39.05 -5.90 -3.62
CA CYS A 32 39.78 -6.99 -2.99
C CYS A 32 39.05 -8.32 -3.26
N PRO A 33 39.70 -9.29 -3.94
CA PRO A 33 39.08 -10.58 -4.25
C PRO A 33 38.85 -11.46 -2.99
N GLY A 34 39.48 -11.13 -1.86
CA GLY A 34 39.24 -11.78 -0.56
C GLY A 34 38.06 -11.21 0.23
N ARG A 35 37.33 -10.23 -0.31
CA ARG A 35 36.19 -9.60 0.36
C ARG A 35 34.98 -10.55 0.36
N ASN A 36 34.99 -11.52 1.26
CA ASN A 36 33.79 -12.29 1.59
C ASN A 36 32.77 -11.33 2.24
N GLN A 37 31.62 -11.17 1.60
CA GLN A 37 30.47 -10.49 2.21
C GLN A 37 29.97 -11.35 3.37
N VAL A 38 30.59 -11.20 4.53
CA VAL A 38 30.00 -11.63 5.79
C VAL A 38 29.36 -10.42 6.43
N VAL A 39 28.04 -10.55 6.59
CA VAL A 39 27.14 -9.64 7.31
C VAL A 39 27.83 -9.09 8.56
N ARG A 40 28.00 -7.78 8.57
CA ARG A 40 28.68 -7.04 9.63
C ARG A 40 27.73 -6.93 10.82
N ASN A 41 27.76 -7.92 11.71
CA ASN A 41 27.29 -7.78 13.09
C ASN A 41 28.10 -8.70 13.98
N GLN A 42 29.29 -8.27 14.42
CA GLN A 42 29.87 -8.70 15.70
C GLN A 42 30.69 -7.55 16.30
N ARG A 43 30.03 -6.71 17.09
CA ARG A 43 30.65 -6.06 18.23
C ARG A 43 30.62 -7.10 19.35
N ARG A 44 31.77 -7.43 19.93
CA ARG A 44 31.84 -8.15 21.20
C ARG A 44 31.35 -7.19 22.29
N GLU A 45 30.26 -7.56 22.97
CA GLU A 45 29.93 -7.05 24.31
C GLU A 45 29.52 -8.24 25.20
N PRO A 46 29.70 -8.13 26.53
CA PRO A 46 29.64 -9.25 27.49
C PRO A 46 28.24 -9.85 27.58
N GLN A 47 28.17 -11.15 27.93
CA GLN A 47 26.92 -11.89 28.09
C GLN A 47 26.06 -11.29 29.21
N GLU A 48 25.06 -10.51 28.83
CA GLU A 48 23.83 -10.31 29.60
C GLU A 48 22.76 -11.33 29.13
N PRO A 49 21.87 -11.79 30.02
CA PRO A 49 20.92 -12.86 29.71
C PRO A 49 19.97 -12.44 28.59
N VAL A 50 19.86 -13.33 27.59
CA VAL A 50 19.02 -13.18 26.41
C VAL A 50 17.56 -13.02 26.83
N VAL A 51 17.07 -11.78 26.81
CA VAL A 51 15.63 -11.49 26.73
C VAL A 51 15.27 -11.59 25.26
N GLU A 52 14.46 -12.59 24.90
CA GLU A 52 13.90 -12.70 23.55
C GLU A 52 13.26 -11.36 23.14
N PRO A 53 13.46 -10.90 21.89
CA PRO A 53 12.75 -9.73 21.41
C PRO A 53 11.26 -10.07 21.43
N ALA A 54 10.52 -9.40 22.32
CA ALA A 54 9.08 -9.54 22.42
C ALA A 54 8.50 -9.36 21.02
N GLN A 55 7.98 -10.45 20.46
CA GLN A 55 7.05 -10.37 19.34
C GLN A 55 5.95 -9.40 19.78
N PRO A 56 5.52 -8.45 18.94
CA PRO A 56 4.39 -7.59 19.30
C PRO A 56 3.23 -8.52 19.65
N LEU A 57 2.84 -8.53 20.92
CA LEU A 57 1.77 -9.37 21.42
C LEU A 57 0.50 -8.94 20.68
N VAL A 58 0.12 -9.68 19.64
CA VAL A 58 -1.14 -9.48 18.96
C VAL A 58 -2.21 -9.99 19.91
N HIS A 59 -2.71 -9.08 20.74
CA HIS A 59 -3.77 -9.39 21.69
C HIS A 59 -5.00 -9.87 20.92
N THR A 60 -5.60 -10.96 21.39
CA THR A 60 -6.88 -11.42 20.85
C THR A 60 -7.94 -10.34 21.10
N PRO A 61 -9.03 -10.28 20.30
CA PRO A 61 -10.10 -9.29 20.51
C PRO A 61 -10.61 -9.22 21.96
N ASN A 62 -10.69 -10.37 22.64
CA ASN A 62 -11.10 -10.46 24.04
C ASN A 62 -10.06 -9.90 25.02
N GLN A 63 -8.76 -9.99 24.70
CA GLN A 63 -7.68 -9.39 25.48
C GLN A 63 -7.60 -7.88 25.28
N GLN A 64 -7.91 -7.38 24.08
CA GLN A 64 -7.98 -5.94 23.83
C GLN A 64 -9.09 -5.27 24.65
N ILE A 65 -10.27 -5.91 24.76
CA ILE A 65 -11.37 -5.46 25.63
C ILE A 65 -10.92 -5.39 27.10
N ALA A 66 -10.13 -6.35 27.57
CA ALA A 66 -9.60 -6.37 28.93
C ALA A 66 -8.51 -5.30 29.20
N LEU A 67 -7.86 -4.78 28.15
CA LEU A 67 -6.79 -3.79 28.21
C LEU A 67 -7.26 -2.33 28.07
N GLY A 68 -8.57 -2.08 28.12
CA GLY A 68 -9.14 -0.73 28.00
C GLY A 68 -9.38 -0.26 26.57
N SER A 69 -9.40 -1.20 25.61
CA SER A 69 -9.96 -0.95 24.28
C SER A 69 -11.41 -0.46 24.41
N ARG A 70 -11.72 0.65 23.72
CA ARG A 70 -13.07 1.24 23.68
C ARG A 70 -13.95 0.60 22.61
N LEU A 71 -13.42 -0.31 21.78
CA LEU A 71 -14.22 -1.01 20.79
C LEU A 71 -14.88 -2.23 21.42
N SER A 72 -16.18 -2.36 21.19
CA SER A 72 -16.92 -3.58 21.48
C SER A 72 -16.41 -4.75 20.64
N ALA A 73 -16.70 -5.99 21.04
CA ALA A 73 -16.38 -7.18 20.24
C ALA A 73 -16.97 -7.08 18.82
N GLU A 74 -18.17 -6.53 18.69
CA GLU A 74 -18.81 -6.23 17.40
C GLU A 74 -18.01 -5.21 16.58
N GLY A 75 -17.48 -4.17 17.23
CA GLY A 75 -16.62 -3.18 16.59
C GLY A 75 -15.35 -3.79 16.02
N VAL A 76 -14.71 -4.69 16.75
CA VAL A 76 -13.51 -5.41 16.27
C VAL A 76 -13.85 -6.30 15.06
N ASP A 77 -14.96 -7.03 15.11
CA ASP A 77 -15.41 -7.87 14.00
C ASP A 77 -15.71 -7.05 12.73
N VAL A 78 -16.33 -5.87 12.88
CA VAL A 78 -16.55 -4.97 11.74
C VAL A 78 -15.23 -4.46 11.17
N VAL A 79 -14.26 -4.09 12.00
CA VAL A 79 -12.93 -3.65 11.53
C VAL A 79 -12.23 -4.76 10.73
N LEU A 80 -12.28 -6.00 11.21
CA LEU A 80 -11.71 -7.16 10.49
C LEU A 80 -12.40 -7.38 9.14
N ARG A 81 -13.73 -7.26 9.09
CA ARG A 81 -14.51 -7.35 7.84
C ARG A 81 -14.23 -6.23 6.84
N ILE A 82 -13.75 -5.07 7.29
CA ILE A 82 -13.33 -3.96 6.41
C ILE A 82 -11.89 -4.15 5.92
N HIS A 83 -11.01 -4.66 6.78
CA HIS A 83 -9.57 -4.71 6.53
C HIS A 83 -9.21 -5.58 5.32
N GLU A 84 -9.75 -6.80 5.25
CA GLU A 84 -9.45 -7.72 4.14
C GLU A 84 -9.89 -7.14 2.77
N PRO A 85 -11.12 -6.61 2.59
CA PRO A 85 -11.48 -5.91 1.35
C PRO A 85 -10.57 -4.73 1.00
N VAL A 86 -10.19 -3.89 1.97
CA VAL A 86 -9.29 -2.75 1.69
C VAL A 86 -7.92 -3.22 1.21
N ARG A 87 -7.38 -4.29 1.80
CA ARG A 87 -6.12 -4.92 1.35
C ARG A 87 -6.25 -5.48 -0.06
N ALA A 88 -7.33 -6.21 -0.35
CA ALA A 88 -7.60 -6.76 -1.68
C ALA A 88 -7.72 -5.63 -2.73
N LEU A 89 -8.42 -4.55 -2.41
CA LEU A 89 -8.54 -3.36 -3.26
C LEU A 89 -7.19 -2.70 -3.52
N ARG A 90 -6.28 -2.64 -2.55
CA ARG A 90 -4.92 -2.14 -2.78
C ARG A 90 -4.15 -3.02 -3.76
N GLU A 91 -4.26 -4.33 -3.63
CA GLU A 91 -3.61 -5.29 -4.53
C GLU A 91 -4.18 -5.20 -5.94
N GLN A 92 -5.51 -5.15 -6.05
CA GLN A 92 -6.19 -4.91 -7.32
C GLN A 92 -5.75 -3.59 -7.94
N LEU A 93 -5.60 -2.52 -7.16
CA LEU A 93 -5.12 -1.23 -7.66
C LEU A 93 -3.70 -1.36 -8.21
N ARG A 94 -2.79 -2.03 -7.49
CA ARG A 94 -1.42 -2.27 -7.95
C ARG A 94 -1.39 -2.97 -9.30
N ASP A 95 -2.26 -3.96 -9.48
CA ASP A 95 -2.32 -4.75 -10.72
C ASP A 95 -3.09 -4.01 -11.84
N SER A 96 -4.02 -3.13 -11.45
CA SER A 96 -4.80 -2.26 -12.33
C SER A 96 -4.04 -1.03 -12.80
N LEU A 97 -3.04 -0.57 -12.04
CA LEU A 97 -2.27 0.62 -12.36
C LEU A 97 -1.64 0.40 -13.74
N PRO A 98 -2.06 1.15 -14.76
CA PRO A 98 -1.37 1.10 -16.02
C PRO A 98 0.01 1.70 -15.76
N ILE A 99 1.02 0.86 -15.55
CA ILE A 99 2.43 1.25 -15.79
C ILE A 99 2.63 1.49 -17.31
N ARG A 100 1.56 1.54 -18.12
CA ARG A 100 1.59 2.34 -19.32
C ARG A 100 1.71 3.79 -18.88
N ARG A 101 2.95 4.30 -18.98
CA ARG A 101 3.28 5.72 -19.12
C ARG A 101 2.46 6.31 -20.28
N LEU A 102 1.15 6.50 -20.09
CA LEU A 102 0.41 7.45 -20.87
C LEU A 102 1.07 8.77 -20.53
N SER A 103 1.77 9.34 -21.51
CA SER A 103 2.29 10.69 -21.40
C SER A 103 1.12 11.56 -20.95
N ASP A 104 1.23 12.20 -19.79
CA ASP A 104 0.18 13.06 -19.22
C ASP A 104 -0.47 14.01 -20.24
N PRO A 105 0.23 14.52 -21.28
CA PRO A 105 -0.41 15.29 -22.35
C PRO A 105 -1.59 14.59 -23.04
N ILE A 106 -1.50 13.28 -23.33
CA ILE A 106 -2.57 12.54 -24.02
C ILE A 106 -3.74 12.34 -23.06
N ALA A 107 -3.48 11.94 -21.82
CA ALA A 107 -4.52 11.77 -20.81
C ALA A 107 -5.30 13.08 -20.60
N ARG A 108 -4.58 14.21 -20.46
CA ARG A 108 -5.21 15.54 -20.34
C ARG A 108 -6.02 15.93 -21.56
N ALA A 109 -5.51 15.67 -22.78
CA ALA A 109 -6.24 15.98 -24.01
C ALA A 109 -7.58 15.25 -24.13
N HIS A 110 -7.70 14.08 -23.51
CA HIS A 110 -8.91 13.26 -23.53
C HIS A 110 -9.68 13.25 -22.21
N ASN A 111 -9.33 14.11 -21.25
CA ASN A 111 -9.91 14.13 -19.89
C ASN A 111 -9.82 12.77 -19.17
N TRP A 112 -8.76 12.02 -19.41
CA TRP A 112 -8.49 10.75 -18.73
C TRP A 112 -7.68 10.97 -17.45
N PRO A 113 -7.75 10.03 -16.49
CA PRO A 113 -6.93 10.09 -15.29
C PRO A 113 -5.45 10.12 -15.66
N THR A 114 -4.75 11.12 -15.13
CA THR A 114 -3.31 11.30 -15.30
C THR A 114 -2.52 10.42 -14.33
N TYR A 115 -1.19 10.38 -14.45
CA TYR A 115 -0.37 9.70 -13.47
C TYR A 115 -0.59 10.24 -12.05
N ASP A 116 -0.70 11.56 -11.90
CA ASP A 116 -0.91 12.21 -10.61
C ASP A 116 -2.26 11.81 -9.99
N ASP A 117 -3.29 11.66 -10.81
CA ASP A 117 -4.61 11.21 -10.36
C ASP A 117 -4.56 9.77 -9.82
N TRP A 118 -3.94 8.85 -10.56
CA TRP A 118 -3.72 7.46 -10.11
C TRP A 118 -2.83 7.37 -8.88
N PHE A 119 -1.78 8.19 -8.81
CA PHE A 119 -0.89 8.24 -7.65
C PHE A 119 -1.65 8.75 -6.41
N SER A 120 -2.47 9.79 -6.56
CA SER A 120 -3.31 10.31 -5.48
C SER A 120 -4.32 9.26 -5.02
N LEU A 121 -4.98 8.56 -5.96
CA LEU A 121 -5.90 7.46 -5.65
C LEU A 121 -5.18 6.37 -4.84
N GLY A 122 -4.02 5.90 -5.30
CA GLY A 122 -3.23 4.88 -4.61
C GLY A 122 -2.77 5.31 -3.23
N ARG A 123 -2.34 6.56 -3.07
CA ARG A 123 -2.03 7.13 -1.76
C ARG A 123 -3.24 7.08 -0.83
N ASN A 124 -4.42 7.44 -1.33
CA ASN A 124 -5.65 7.41 -0.53
C ASN A 124 -6.03 5.99 -0.09
N VAL A 125 -5.90 4.99 -0.97
CA VAL A 125 -6.13 3.57 -0.61
C VAL A 125 -5.16 3.10 0.47
N VAL A 126 -3.86 3.39 0.32
CA VAL A 126 -2.85 3.03 1.33
C VAL A 126 -3.10 3.75 2.66
N CYS A 127 -3.47 5.04 2.62
CA CYS A 127 -3.85 5.77 3.83
C CYS A 127 -5.05 5.13 4.53
N LEU A 128 -6.07 4.69 3.78
CA LEU A 128 -7.23 4.00 4.31
C LEU A 128 -6.84 2.67 4.97
N GLU A 129 -6.04 1.84 4.30
CA GLU A 129 -5.56 0.56 4.82
C GLU A 129 -4.78 0.74 6.14
N LEU A 130 -3.79 1.63 6.15
CA LEU A 130 -2.96 1.87 7.34
C LEU A 130 -3.79 2.42 8.52
N ALA A 131 -4.83 3.20 8.24
CA ALA A 131 -5.72 3.70 9.27
C ALA A 131 -6.60 2.58 9.84
N VAL A 132 -7.15 1.71 9.00
CA VAL A 132 -7.92 0.53 9.44
C VAL A 132 -7.02 -0.43 10.23
N GLU A 133 -5.79 -0.69 9.78
CA GLU A 133 -4.81 -1.50 10.52
C GLU A 133 -4.47 -0.91 11.88
N ARG A 134 -4.29 0.41 11.95
CA ARG A 134 -4.04 1.10 13.22
C ARG A 134 -5.20 0.93 14.19
N ILE A 135 -6.44 1.09 13.71
CA ILE A 135 -7.65 0.87 14.51
C ILE A 135 -7.69 -0.56 15.03
N MET A 136 -7.38 -1.54 14.18
CA MET A 136 -7.34 -2.95 14.54
C MET A 136 -6.28 -3.27 15.61
N GLN A 137 -5.07 -2.73 15.45
CA GLN A 137 -3.95 -2.97 16.37
C GLN A 137 -4.18 -2.31 17.73
N GLN A 138 -4.67 -1.08 17.74
CA GLN A 138 -4.90 -0.32 18.97
C GLN A 138 -6.22 -0.68 19.64
N ALA A 139 -7.15 -1.29 18.89
CA ALA A 139 -8.55 -1.48 19.26
C ALA A 139 -9.14 -0.19 19.86
N HIS A 140 -8.75 0.94 19.30
CA HIS A 140 -9.15 2.26 19.76
C HIS A 140 -9.47 3.11 18.56
N VAL A 141 -10.57 3.85 18.68
CA VAL A 141 -11.12 4.68 17.62
C VAL A 141 -11.60 5.97 18.26
N SER A 142 -11.11 7.11 17.78
CA SER A 142 -11.70 8.38 18.20
C SER A 142 -13.08 8.55 17.57
N ARG A 143 -13.91 9.41 18.15
CA ARG A 143 -15.28 9.65 17.68
C ARG A 143 -15.36 10.11 16.21
N ASP A 144 -14.31 10.76 15.71
CA ASP A 144 -14.31 11.39 14.38
C ASP A 144 -13.50 10.61 13.33
N ASP A 145 -12.58 9.74 13.73
CA ASP A 145 -11.75 8.98 12.79
C ASP A 145 -12.57 8.13 11.81
N PRO A 146 -13.58 7.33 12.23
CA PRO A 146 -14.36 6.50 11.31
C PRO A 146 -15.10 7.33 10.26
N TRP A 147 -15.53 8.53 10.64
CA TRP A 147 -16.21 9.43 9.72
C TRP A 147 -15.25 9.96 8.65
N ALA A 148 -14.04 10.36 9.05
CA ALA A 148 -13.01 10.78 8.09
C ALA A 148 -12.65 9.65 7.12
N LEU A 149 -12.48 8.42 7.63
CA LEU A 149 -12.21 7.24 6.80
C LEU A 149 -13.38 6.89 5.87
N HIS A 150 -14.63 7.04 6.35
CA HIS A 150 -15.82 6.83 5.55
C HIS A 150 -15.88 7.82 4.37
N GLN A 151 -15.60 9.11 4.61
CA GLN A 151 -15.55 10.12 3.55
C GLN A 151 -14.42 9.85 2.55
N LEU A 152 -13.26 9.42 3.03
CA LEU A 152 -12.15 9.02 2.18
C LEU A 152 -12.54 7.82 1.29
N ALA A 153 -13.17 6.79 1.86
CA ALA A 153 -13.61 5.61 1.12
C ALA A 153 -14.65 5.93 0.04
N ILE A 154 -15.60 6.83 0.32
CA ILE A 154 -16.55 7.34 -0.70
C ILE A 154 -15.80 8.03 -1.83
N THR A 155 -14.87 8.92 -1.50
CA THR A 155 -14.09 9.67 -2.50
C THR A 155 -13.30 8.73 -3.41
N VAL A 156 -12.63 7.73 -2.82
CA VAL A 156 -11.84 6.75 -3.56
C VAL A 156 -12.74 5.88 -4.45
N ARG A 157 -13.86 5.36 -3.92
CA ARG A 157 -14.83 4.59 -4.69
C ARG A 157 -15.30 5.39 -5.89
N ASP A 158 -15.80 6.60 -5.66
CA ASP A 158 -16.45 7.41 -6.71
C ASP A 158 -15.45 7.72 -7.84
N GLN A 159 -14.20 8.04 -7.49
CA GLN A 159 -13.13 8.22 -8.46
C GLN A 159 -12.82 6.95 -9.24
N TRP A 160 -12.48 5.86 -8.54
CA TRP A 160 -11.98 4.65 -9.18
C TRP A 160 -13.06 3.95 -10.01
N VAL A 161 -14.28 3.83 -9.46
CA VAL A 161 -15.42 3.23 -10.17
C VAL A 161 -15.78 4.06 -11.40
N SER A 162 -15.82 5.39 -11.30
CA SER A 162 -16.08 6.25 -12.46
C SER A 162 -15.03 6.03 -13.55
N TRP A 163 -13.75 5.96 -13.20
CA TRP A 163 -12.68 5.74 -14.18
C TRP A 163 -12.76 4.37 -14.85
N ARG A 164 -13.11 3.31 -14.09
CA ARG A 164 -13.32 1.97 -14.64
C ARG A 164 -14.53 1.90 -15.56
N ARG A 165 -15.65 2.53 -15.20
CA ARG A 165 -16.83 2.66 -16.07
C ARG A 165 -16.49 3.37 -17.38
N GLU A 166 -15.71 4.45 -17.32
CA GLU A 166 -15.29 5.20 -18.51
C GLU A 166 -14.33 4.39 -19.40
N GLU A 167 -13.46 3.57 -18.81
CA GLU A 167 -12.59 2.63 -19.55
C GLU A 167 -13.39 1.54 -20.26
N ALA A 168 -14.37 0.95 -19.57
CA ALA A 168 -15.30 -0.02 -20.14
C ALA A 168 -16.11 0.61 -21.29
N TYR A 169 -16.66 1.80 -21.07
CA TYR A 169 -17.44 2.52 -22.09
C TYR A 169 -16.62 2.83 -23.35
N ARG A 170 -15.35 3.24 -23.21
CA ARG A 170 -14.46 3.46 -24.35
C ARG A 170 -14.20 2.17 -25.13
N THR A 171 -13.98 1.08 -24.43
CA THR A 171 -13.77 -0.25 -25.04
C THR A 171 -15.00 -0.70 -25.81
N TRP A 172 -16.17 -0.58 -25.20
CA TRP A 172 -17.46 -0.85 -25.83
C TRP A 172 -17.68 0.02 -27.07
N ASN A 173 -17.47 1.34 -26.96
CA ASN A 173 -17.65 2.27 -28.09
C ASN A 173 -16.68 1.98 -29.26
N GLN A 174 -15.46 1.53 -28.96
CA GLN A 174 -14.50 1.11 -29.97
C GLN A 174 -14.94 -0.19 -30.68
N ARG A 175 -15.48 -1.16 -29.94
CA ARG A 175 -16.04 -2.41 -30.50
C ARG A 175 -17.27 -2.13 -31.34
N SER A 176 -18.18 -1.28 -30.87
CA SER A 176 -19.43 -0.96 -31.55
C SER A 176 -19.21 -0.14 -32.82
N SER A 177 -18.15 0.68 -32.88
CA SER A 177 -17.73 1.38 -34.10
C SER A 177 -17.23 0.44 -35.20
N GLN A 178 -16.78 -0.76 -34.86
CA GLN A 178 -16.33 -1.78 -35.82
C GLN A 178 -17.47 -2.66 -36.33
N ARG A 179 -18.58 -2.76 -35.59
CA ARG A 179 -19.78 -3.52 -35.97
C ARG A 179 -20.82 -2.58 -36.60
N HIS A 180 -20.72 -2.37 -37.92
CA HIS A 180 -21.76 -1.66 -38.66
C HIS A 180 -22.99 -2.56 -38.87
N GLY A 181 -24.13 -2.16 -38.28
CA GLY A 181 -25.45 -2.69 -38.63
C GLY A 181 -26.14 -3.63 -37.62
N GLU A 182 -25.69 -3.70 -36.36
CA GLU A 182 -26.39 -4.48 -35.31
C GLU A 182 -27.51 -3.69 -34.63
N ASP A 183 -28.59 -4.40 -34.26
CA ASP A 183 -29.77 -3.86 -33.57
C ASP A 183 -29.42 -3.27 -32.18
N ASP A 184 -30.08 -2.18 -31.80
CA ASP A 184 -29.78 -1.41 -30.58
C ASP A 184 -29.97 -2.20 -29.27
N GLU A 185 -30.80 -3.24 -29.26
CA GLU A 185 -31.04 -4.09 -28.08
C GLU A 185 -29.89 -5.07 -27.83
N ALA A 186 -29.24 -5.55 -28.90
CA ALA A 186 -28.01 -6.35 -28.80
C ALA A 186 -26.83 -5.52 -28.27
N ARG A 187 -26.82 -4.21 -28.56
CA ARG A 187 -25.79 -3.26 -28.08
C ARG A 187 -25.84 -3.01 -26.57
N GLY A 188 -27.04 -3.01 -25.96
CA GLY A 188 -27.20 -2.82 -24.52
C GLY A 188 -26.63 -3.99 -23.71
N ASN A 189 -26.94 -5.22 -24.11
CA ASN A 189 -26.41 -6.43 -23.49
C ASN A 189 -24.88 -6.54 -23.62
N ASP A 190 -24.29 -6.03 -24.71
CA ASP A 190 -22.83 -5.96 -24.92
C ASP A 190 -22.15 -4.98 -23.94
N LEU A 191 -22.82 -3.89 -23.52
CA LEU A 191 -22.23 -2.95 -22.56
C LEU A 191 -22.16 -3.55 -21.14
N ASP A 192 -23.22 -4.22 -20.69
CA ASP A 192 -23.23 -4.87 -19.38
C ASP A 192 -22.20 -6.01 -19.29
N GLU A 193 -22.01 -6.76 -20.39
CA GLU A 193 -20.94 -7.74 -20.52
C GLU A 193 -19.57 -7.07 -20.42
N VAL A 194 -19.34 -5.96 -21.13
CA VAL A 194 -18.07 -5.21 -21.04
C VAL A 194 -17.85 -4.64 -19.64
N LEU A 195 -18.87 -4.12 -18.96
CA LEU A 195 -18.74 -3.65 -17.57
C LEU A 195 -18.33 -4.79 -16.62
N THR A 196 -18.87 -5.98 -16.84
CA THR A 196 -18.54 -7.20 -16.09
C THR A 196 -17.11 -7.66 -16.39
N ASP A 197 -16.68 -7.65 -17.66
CA ASP A 197 -15.29 -7.95 -18.06
C ASP A 197 -14.27 -7.01 -17.39
N PHE A 198 -14.65 -5.75 -17.19
CA PHE A 198 -13.83 -4.75 -16.49
C PHE A 198 -13.93 -4.84 -14.95
N GLY A 199 -14.74 -5.75 -14.42
CA GLY A 199 -14.90 -5.97 -12.98
C GLY A 199 -15.55 -4.80 -12.24
N VAL A 200 -16.35 -3.98 -12.93
CA VAL A 200 -16.99 -2.80 -12.33
C VAL A 200 -17.97 -3.20 -11.21
N PRO A 201 -18.87 -4.19 -11.39
CA PRO A 201 -19.80 -4.59 -10.34
C PRO A 201 -19.10 -5.10 -9.08
N GLU A 202 -18.03 -5.89 -9.23
CA GLU A 202 -17.24 -6.44 -8.13
C GLU A 202 -16.54 -5.32 -7.36
N LEU A 203 -15.90 -4.38 -8.09
CA LEU A 203 -15.24 -3.22 -7.50
C LEU A 203 -16.23 -2.37 -6.69
N GLU A 204 -17.43 -2.13 -7.23
CA GLU A 204 -18.50 -1.42 -6.51
C GLU A 204 -18.96 -2.16 -5.27
N ALA A 205 -19.16 -3.48 -5.37
CA ALA A 205 -19.57 -4.31 -4.24
C ALA A 205 -18.51 -4.29 -3.12
N ASP A 206 -17.22 -4.38 -3.46
CA ASP A 206 -16.12 -4.30 -2.50
C ASP A 206 -16.07 -2.95 -1.78
N TRP A 207 -16.14 -1.85 -2.53
CA TRP A 207 -16.20 -0.52 -1.91
C TRP A 207 -17.46 -0.33 -1.06
N ASN A 208 -18.61 -0.86 -1.48
CA ASN A 208 -19.85 -0.78 -0.69
C ASN A 208 -19.74 -1.56 0.62
N ARG A 209 -19.02 -2.70 0.66
CA ARG A 209 -18.69 -3.42 1.90
C ARG A 209 -17.85 -2.55 2.85
N VAL A 210 -16.78 -1.95 2.33
CA VAL A 210 -15.88 -1.05 3.11
C VAL A 210 -16.65 0.15 3.66
N ILE A 211 -17.38 0.85 2.80
CA ILE A 211 -18.17 2.04 3.15
C ILE A 211 -19.25 1.70 4.17
N GLY A 212 -19.94 0.56 4.00
CA GLY A 212 -20.95 0.06 4.92
C GLY A 212 -20.38 -0.20 6.31
N GLY A 213 -19.23 -0.86 6.40
CA GLY A 213 -18.54 -1.11 7.67
C GLY A 213 -18.09 0.18 8.35
N LEU A 214 -17.49 1.13 7.62
CA LEU A 214 -17.05 2.42 8.17
C LEU A 214 -18.23 3.29 8.63
N ARG A 215 -19.35 3.26 7.90
CA ARG A 215 -20.60 3.92 8.30
C ARG A 215 -21.13 3.34 9.60
N TRP A 216 -21.13 2.02 9.72
CA TRP A 216 -21.54 1.34 10.95
C TRP A 216 -20.63 1.73 12.12
N LEU A 217 -19.29 1.72 11.93
CA LEU A 217 -18.33 2.12 12.96
C LEU A 217 -18.53 3.57 13.40
N THR A 218 -18.84 4.46 12.46
CA THR A 218 -19.17 5.86 12.77
C THR A 218 -20.42 5.96 13.64
N ALA A 219 -21.47 5.23 13.30
CA ALA A 219 -22.71 5.24 14.09
C ALA A 219 -22.48 4.64 15.48
N HIS A 220 -21.75 3.52 15.57
CA HIS A 220 -21.45 2.84 16.82
C HIS A 220 -20.64 3.72 17.77
N THR A 221 -19.52 4.29 17.30
CA THR A 221 -18.63 5.13 18.11
C THR A 221 -19.30 6.41 18.59
N ARG A 222 -20.21 7.01 17.79
CA ARG A 222 -20.98 8.19 18.22
C ARG A 222 -22.09 7.87 19.23
N ALA A 223 -22.55 6.62 19.29
CA ALA A 223 -23.55 6.19 20.25
C ALA A 223 -22.92 5.77 21.60
N THR A 224 -21.68 5.28 21.59
CA THR A 224 -21.00 4.72 22.77
C THR A 224 -20.00 5.65 23.45
N LEU A 225 -19.51 6.70 22.78
CA LEU A 225 -18.51 7.66 23.29
C LEU A 225 -19.07 9.08 23.42
#